data_AF-A0A1V5IRU2-F1
#
_entry.id   AF-A0A1V5IRU2-F1
#
_cell.length_a   1.000
_cell.length_b   1.000
_cell.length_c   1.000
_cell.angle_alpha   90.00
_cell.angle_beta   90.00
_cell.angle_gamma   90.00
#
_symmetry.space_group_name_H-M   'P 1'
#
loop_
_entity.id
_entity.type
_entity.pdbx_description
1 polymer ?
#
loop_
_entity_poly.entity_id
_entity_poly.type
_entity_poly.pdbx_seq_one_letter_code
_entity_poly.pdbx_strand_id
1 'polypeptide(L)' 'MSAAPEVRAAAAAGVDCCLVALVANRAAAAGSHGDVLLAGRRLAGLLAAGLSRILTARWPELAAAPGRE' A
#
# COMPACT_ATOMS: atom_id res chain seq x y z
N MET A 1 1.73 -13.87 -0.09
CA MET A 1 0.27 -14.00 0.10
C MET A 1 -0.03 -13.46 1.49
N SER A 2 -0.66 -12.29 1.59
CA SER A 2 -0.93 -11.55 2.83
C SER A 2 -2.16 -10.66 2.60
N ALA A 3 -2.51 -9.82 3.56
CA ALA A 3 -3.59 -8.84 3.59
C ALA A 3 -5.01 -9.40 3.72
N ALA A 4 -5.31 -10.60 3.22
CA ALA A 4 -6.66 -11.15 3.34
C ALA A 4 -7.08 -11.43 4.81
N PRO A 5 -6.27 -12.10 5.66
CA PRO A 5 -6.56 -12.20 7.10
C PRO A 5 -6.65 -10.85 7.80
N GLU A 6 -5.76 -9.91 7.46
CA GLU A 6 -5.60 -8.61 8.09
C GLU A 6 -6.83 -7.71 7.80
N VAL A 7 -7.31 -7.70 6.56
CA VAL A 7 -8.53 -6.97 6.17
C VAL A 7 -9.76 -7.56 6.84
N ARG A 8 -9.85 -8.89 6.97
CA ARG A 8 -10.96 -9.54 7.69
C ARG A 8 -10.96 -9.17 9.17
N ALA A 9 -9.77 -9.10 9.79
CA ALA A 9 -9.63 -8.67 11.18
C ALA A 9 -10.03 -7.20 11.37
N ALA A 10 -9.60 -6.31 10.46
CA ALA A 10 -10.01 -4.91 10.48
C ALA A 10 -11.54 -4.76 10.37
N ALA A 11 -12.17 -5.49 9.44
CA ALA A 11 -13.62 -5.50 9.28
C ALA A 11 -14.34 -6.02 10.54
N ALA A 12 -13.84 -7.10 11.16
CA ALA A 12 -14.41 -7.63 12.40
C ALA A 12 -14.28 -6.66 13.58
N ALA A 13 -13.24 -5.81 13.58
CA ALA A 13 -13.02 -4.78 14.58
C ALA A 13 -13.76 -3.46 14.29
N GLY A 14 -14.49 -3.35 13.16
CA GLY A 14 -15.13 -2.11 12.74
C GLY A 14 -14.12 -1.00 12.36
N VAL A 15 -12.89 -1.37 12.00
CA VAL A 15 -11.83 -0.44 11.62
C VAL A 15 -11.83 -0.27 10.10
N ASP A 16 -11.89 0.97 9.64
CA ASP A 16 -11.73 1.29 8.22
C ASP A 16 -10.32 0.94 7.74
N CYS A 17 -10.25 0.29 6.58
CA CYS A 17 -8.99 -0.14 5.97
C CYS A 17 -8.87 0.39 4.54
N CYS A 18 -7.65 0.78 4.15
CA CYS A 18 -7.29 1.10 2.78
C CYS A 18 -6.18 0.15 2.33
N LEU A 19 -6.44 -0.63 1.28
CA LEU A 19 -5.48 -1.58 0.74
C LEU A 19 -4.83 -1.01 -0.51
N VAL A 20 -3.50 -0.88 -0.47
CA VAL A 20 -2.69 -0.41 -1.59
C VAL A 20 -1.74 -1.52 -1.99
N ALA A 21 -1.82 -1.96 -3.24
CA ALA A 21 -0.99 -3.03 -3.77
C ALA A 21 -0.01 -2.50 -4.82
N LEU A 22 1.23 -3.00 -4.76
CA LEU A 22 2.26 -2.73 -5.75
C LEU A 22 2.54 -4.03 -6.51
N VAL A 23 2.29 -4.02 -7.82
CA VAL A 23 2.50 -5.19 -8.67
C VAL A 23 3.96 -5.23 -9.11
N ALA A 24 4.78 -6.01 -8.40
CA ALA A 24 6.20 -6.16 -8.69
C ALA A 24 6.48 -6.95 -9.99
N ASN A 25 5.57 -7.83 -10.39
CA ASN A 25 5.71 -8.67 -11.58
C ASN A 25 4.35 -9.17 -12.09
N ARG A 26 4.32 -9.58 -13.36
CA ARG A 26 3.16 -10.26 -13.96
C ARG A 26 3.02 -11.66 -13.35
N ALA A 27 1.78 -12.07 -13.06
CA ALA A 27 1.49 -13.40 -12.56
C ALA A 27 2.01 -14.49 -13.51
N ALA A 28 2.60 -15.54 -12.94
CA ALA A 28 3.18 -16.68 -13.67
C ALA A 28 4.25 -16.32 -14.72
N ALA A 29 4.81 -15.11 -14.71
CA ALA A 29 5.94 -14.78 -15.57
C ALA A 29 7.23 -15.43 -15.04
N ALA A 30 7.97 -16.11 -15.93
CA ALA A 30 9.27 -16.74 -15.66
C ALA A 30 10.42 -15.71 -15.58
N GLY A 31 10.21 -14.60 -14.87
CA GLY A 31 11.25 -13.61 -14.58
C GLY A 31 12.18 -14.09 -13.46
N SER A 32 13.36 -13.48 -13.34
CA SER A 32 14.29 -13.83 -12.26
C SER A 32 13.82 -13.24 -10.93
N HIS A 33 14.21 -13.87 -9.81
CA HIS A 33 13.95 -13.30 -8.49
C HIS A 33 14.59 -11.91 -8.30
N GLY A 34 15.74 -11.66 -8.93
CA GLY A 34 16.42 -10.36 -8.90
C GLY A 34 15.58 -9.23 -9.50
N ASP A 35 14.84 -9.51 -10.57
CA ASP A 35 13.95 -8.52 -11.21
C ASP A 35 12.82 -8.09 -10.27
N VAL A 36 12.28 -9.04 -9.50
CA VAL A 36 11.23 -8.77 -8.49
C VAL A 36 11.78 -7.85 -7.40
N LEU A 37 13.00 -8.09 -6.92
CA LEU A 37 13.62 -7.25 -5.89
C LEU A 37 13.91 -5.84 -6.39
N LEU A 38 14.42 -5.70 -7.63
CA LEU A 38 14.68 -4.40 -8.24
C LEU A 38 13.39 -3.60 -8.45
N ALA A 39 12.35 -4.25 -8.98
CA ALA A 39 11.02 -3.66 -9.12
C ALA A 39 10.45 -3.23 -7.77
N GLY A 40 10.59 -4.07 -6.73
CA GLY A 40 10.15 -3.78 -5.37
C GLY A 40 10.78 -2.50 -4.80
N ARG A 41 12.10 -2.31 -4.95
CA ARG A 41 12.79 -1.09 -4.48
C ARG A 41 12.28 0.16 -5.19
N ARG A 42 12.10 0.10 -6.52
CA ARG A 42 11.54 1.22 -7.29
C ARG A 42 10.12 1.55 -6.86
N LEU A 43 9.27 0.54 -6.72
CA LEU A 43 7.88 0.69 -6.33
C LEU A 43 7.74 1.24 -4.90
N ALA A 44 8.63 0.86 -3.97
CA ALA A 44 8.66 1.43 -2.63
C ALA A 44 8.90 2.95 -2.65
N GLY A 45 9.83 3.43 -3.48
CA GLY A 45 10.06 4.87 -3.66
C GLY A 45 8.84 5.60 -4.22
N LEU A 46 8.17 5.00 -5.22
CA LEU A 46 6.94 5.57 -5.79
C LEU A 46 5.79 5.59 -4.79
N LEU A 47 5.64 4.54 -3.98
CA LEU A 47 4.65 4.50 -2.91
C LEU A 47 4.94 5.58 -1.88
N ALA A 48 6.18 5.71 -1.40
CA ALA A 48 6.54 6.75 -0.43
C ALA A 48 6.20 8.16 -0.93
N ALA A 49 6.51 8.46 -2.20
CA ALA A 49 6.19 9.75 -2.82
C ALA A 49 4.69 9.97 -3.07
N GLY A 50 3.90 8.89 -3.19
CA GLY A 50 2.47 8.93 -3.46
C GLY A 50 1.57 8.73 -2.24
N LEU A 51 2.09 8.21 -1.13
CA LEU A 51 1.31 7.67 -0.03
C LEU A 51 0.39 8.72 0.57
N SER A 52 0.91 9.92 0.85
CA SER A 52 0.11 11.02 1.39
C SER A 52 -1.08 11.34 0.50
N ARG A 53 -0.89 11.47 -0.82
CA ARG A 53 -2.00 11.70 -1.77
C ARG A 53 -3.02 10.56 -1.81
N ILE A 54 -2.57 9.31 -1.72
CA ILE A 54 -3.47 8.15 -1.72
C ILE A 54 -4.33 8.15 -0.45
N LEU A 55 -3.70 8.38 0.70
CA LEU A 55 -4.39 8.40 1.99
C LEU A 55 -5.36 9.59 2.10
N THR A 56 -4.96 10.79 1.66
CA THR A 56 -5.85 11.96 1.70
C THR A 56 -6.98 11.90 0.69
N ALA A 57 -6.83 11.15 -0.41
CA ALA A 57 -7.95 10.86 -1.31
C ALA A 57 -8.99 9.93 -0.67
N ARG A 58 -8.56 8.98 0.18
CA ARG A 58 -9.45 8.06 0.91
C ARG A 58 -10.05 8.70 2.16
N TRP A 59 -9.25 9.48 2.88
CA TRP A 59 -9.55 10.13 4.15
C TRP A 59 -9.15 11.61 4.08
N PRO A 60 -9.99 12.47 3.48
CA PRO A 60 -9.70 13.90 3.28
C PRO A 60 -9.37 14.66 4.57
N GLU A 61 -9.90 14.21 5.71
CA GLU A 61 -9.61 14.74 7.05
C GLU A 61 -8.12 14.68 7.41
N LEU A 62 -7.37 13.74 6.83
CA LEU A 62 -5.91 13.65 7.03
C LEU A 62 -5.15 14.81 6.37
N ALA A 63 -5.74 15.48 5.38
CA ALA A 63 -5.13 16.64 4.74
C ALA A 63 -5.24 17.91 5.60
N ALA A 64 -6.23 17.96 6.49
CA ALA A 64 -6.53 19.10 7.35
C ALA A 64 -5.86 19.00 8.74
N ALA A 65 -5.27 17.86 9.08
CA ALA A 65 -4.63 17.65 10.37
C ALA A 65 -3.41 18.60 10.51
N PRO A 66 -3.45 19.60 11.40
CA PRO A 66 -2.23 20.29 11.79
C PRO A 66 -1.31 19.25 12.45
N GLY A 67 -0.02 19.32 12.16
CA GLY A 67 0.97 18.51 12.86
C GLY A 67 0.73 18.65 14.37
N ARG A 68 0.42 17.53 15.03
CA ARG A 68 0.34 17.53 16.49
C ARG A 68 1.75 17.73 17.02
N GLU A 69 1.90 18.82 17.77
CA GLU A 69 3.04 19.17 18.62
C GLU A 69 3.40 18.05 19.60
#